data_AF-A0A1B7LAR9-F1
#
_entry.id   AF-A0A1B7LAR9-F1
#
_cell.length_a   1.000
_cell.length_b   1.000
_cell.length_c   1.000
_cell.angle_alpha   90.00
_cell.angle_beta   90.00
_cell.angle_gamma   90.00
#
_symmetry.space_group_name_H-M   'P 1'
#
loop_
_entity.id
_entity.type
_entity.pdbx_description
1 polymer ?
#
loop_
_entity_poly.entity_id
_entity_poly.type
_entity_poly.pdbx_seq_one_letter_code
_entity_poly.pdbx_strand_id
1 'polypeptide(L)'
;MQFSDRDILTDLITGTKMISTGYHTAVLEAANDRIRNTLIHINNEELNAQKQIFDLMHSRGWYPLDPLYTGAPMGAEATGIRGPEGPMGRMGPGMPPGGEVRNW
;
A
#
# COMPACT_ATOMS: atom_id res chain seq x y z
N MET A 1 -18.79 20.45 21.68
CA MET A 1 -18.22 19.19 21.15
C MET A 1 -16.81 19.49 20.71
N GLN A 2 -15.83 18.69 21.13
CA GLN A 2 -14.48 18.72 20.58
C GLN A 2 -14.30 17.45 19.78
N PHE A 3 -14.03 17.57 18.49
CA PHE A 3 -13.75 16.43 17.64
C PHE A 3 -12.29 16.02 17.82
N SER A 4 -12.03 14.71 17.88
CA SER A 4 -10.66 14.22 17.84
C SER A 4 -10.12 14.30 16.41
N ASP A 5 -8.80 14.35 16.26
CA ASP A 5 -8.14 14.21 14.97
C ASP A 5 -8.61 12.97 14.20
N ARG A 6 -8.86 11.87 14.91
CA ARG A 6 -9.36 10.64 14.30
C ARG A 6 -10.76 10.83 13.73
N ASP A 7 -11.65 11.50 14.46
CA ASP A 7 -13.01 11.78 13.98
C ASP A 7 -12.98 12.68 12.74
N ILE A 8 -12.16 13.72 12.78
CA ILE A 8 -11.98 14.65 11.65
C ILE A 8 -11.45 13.90 10.41
N LEU A 9 -10.38 13.11 10.55
CA LEU A 9 -9.82 12.36 9.41
C LEU A 9 -10.78 11.27 8.91
N THR A 10 -11.59 10.68 9.79
CA THR A 10 -12.60 9.68 9.40
C THR A 10 -13.73 10.32 8.60
N ASP A 11 -14.17 11.52 8.96
CA ASP A 11 -15.12 12.29 8.19
C ASP A 11 -14.53 12.68 6.82
N LEU A 12 -13.30 13.20 6.80
CA LEU A 12 -12.60 13.58 5.56
C LEU A 12 -12.41 12.40 4.60
N ILE A 13 -11.93 11.23 5.08
CA ILE A 13 -11.72 10.07 4.19
C ILE A 13 -13.05 9.53 3.64
N THR A 14 -14.15 9.72 4.36
CA THR A 14 -15.49 9.34 3.89
C THR A 14 -16.00 10.35 2.86
N GLY A 15 -15.85 11.64 3.15
CA GLY A 15 -16.22 12.74 2.24
C GLY A 15 -15.48 12.65 0.91
N THR A 16 -14.17 12.44 0.93
CA THR A 16 -13.33 12.32 -0.28
C THR A 16 -13.78 11.15 -1.19
N LYS A 17 -14.12 9.99 -0.61
CA LYS A 17 -14.69 8.84 -1.36
C LYS A 17 -16.03 9.19 -2.02
N MET A 18 -16.90 9.88 -1.29
CA MET A 18 -18.20 10.31 -1.79
C MET A 18 -18.05 11.32 -2.93
N ILE A 19 -17.20 12.33 -2.76
CA ILE A 19 -16.91 13.35 -3.78
C ILE A 19 -16.32 12.69 -5.03
N SER A 20 -15.35 11.79 -4.87
CA SER A 20 -14.74 11.08 -6.00
C SER A 20 -15.76 10.23 -6.77
N THR A 21 -16.69 9.58 -6.08
CA THR A 21 -17.80 8.86 -6.71
C THR A 21 -18.68 9.80 -7.54
N GLY A 22 -18.97 11.00 -7.01
CA GLY A 22 -19.72 12.04 -7.73
C GLY A 22 -19.01 12.51 -9.00
N TYR A 23 -17.70 12.76 -8.92
CA TYR A 23 -16.90 13.10 -10.10
C TYR A 23 -16.88 11.97 -11.12
N HIS A 24 -16.80 10.70 -10.68
CA HIS A 24 -16.82 9.57 -11.59
C HIS A 24 -18.10 9.54 -12.42
N THR A 25 -19.27 9.66 -11.78
CA THR A 25 -20.56 9.76 -12.48
C THR A 25 -20.58 10.95 -13.44
N ALA A 26 -20.16 12.13 -13.01
CA ALA A 26 -20.15 13.33 -13.84
C ALA A 26 -19.21 13.20 -15.06
N VAL A 27 -18.06 12.54 -14.92
CA VAL A 27 -17.15 12.23 -16.03
C VAL A 27 -17.80 11.29 -17.04
N LEU A 28 -18.51 10.26 -16.58
CA LEU A 28 -19.18 9.31 -17.46
C LEU A 28 -20.30 9.96 -18.27
N GLU A 29 -21.04 10.89 -17.65
CA GLU A 29 -22.19 11.58 -18.26
C GLU A 29 -21.83 12.85 -19.04
N ALA A 30 -20.57 13.33 -18.96
CA ALA A 30 -20.13 14.53 -19.66
C ALA A 30 -20.06 14.31 -21.19
N ALA A 31 -20.89 15.05 -21.92
CA ALA A 31 -20.93 15.06 -23.39
C ALA A 31 -19.87 15.97 -24.04
N ASN A 32 -19.29 16.90 -23.28
CA ASN A 32 -18.26 17.82 -23.77
C ASN A 32 -16.87 17.38 -23.27
N ASP A 33 -15.95 17.11 -24.19
CA ASP A 33 -14.61 16.59 -23.85
C ASP A 33 -13.82 17.54 -22.95
N ARG A 34 -13.97 18.86 -23.12
CA ARG A 34 -13.29 19.84 -22.26
C ARG A 34 -13.80 19.74 -20.83
N ILE A 35 -15.12 19.65 -20.64
CA ILE A 35 -15.73 19.49 -19.30
C ILE A 35 -15.31 18.14 -18.71
N ARG A 36 -15.39 17.06 -19.50
CA ARG A 36 -14.96 15.71 -19.08
C ARG A 36 -13.52 15.73 -18.57
N ASN A 37 -12.60 16.32 -19.32
CA ASN A 37 -11.19 16.40 -18.96
C ASN A 37 -10.96 17.26 -17.71
N THR A 38 -11.69 18.36 -17.54
CA THR A 38 -11.64 19.16 -16.30
C THR A 38 -12.10 18.35 -15.09
N LEU A 39 -13.20 17.60 -15.20
CA LEU A 39 -13.71 16.77 -14.10
C LEU A 39 -12.74 15.63 -13.75
N ILE A 40 -12.12 15.00 -14.75
CA ILE A 40 -11.05 14.01 -14.55
C ILE A 40 -9.89 14.63 -13.79
N HIS A 41 -9.45 15.83 -14.20
CA HIS A 41 -8.34 16.51 -13.55
C HIS A 41 -8.63 16.79 -12.07
N ILE A 42 -9.80 17.38 -11.77
CA ILE A 42 -10.19 17.66 -10.38
C ILE A 42 -10.34 16.36 -9.57
N ASN A 43 -10.91 15.31 -10.15
CA ASN A 43 -11.01 14.02 -9.47
C ASN A 43 -9.64 13.43 -9.15
N ASN A 44 -8.64 13.62 -10.02
CA ASN A 44 -7.28 13.17 -9.73
C ASN A 44 -6.66 13.95 -8.54
N GLU A 45 -6.94 15.24 -8.41
CA GLU A 45 -6.54 16.02 -7.23
C GLU A 45 -7.22 15.48 -5.95
N GLU A 46 -8.52 15.18 -6.03
CA GLU A 46 -9.27 14.59 -4.92
C GLU A 46 -8.73 13.22 -4.51
N LEU A 47 -8.40 12.35 -5.47
CA LEU A 47 -7.79 11.04 -5.21
C LEU A 47 -6.41 11.18 -4.55
N ASN A 48 -5.62 12.18 -4.93
CA ASN A 48 -4.35 12.47 -4.28
C ASN A 48 -4.55 12.91 -2.82
N ALA A 49 -5.53 13.78 -2.55
CA ALA A 49 -5.88 14.19 -1.18
C ALA A 49 -6.36 13.00 -0.35
N GLN A 50 -7.23 12.16 -0.92
CA GLN A 50 -7.71 10.93 -0.28
C GLN A 50 -6.54 10.01 0.09
N LYS A 51 -5.54 9.85 -0.79
CA LYS A 51 -4.35 9.02 -0.52
C LYS A 51 -3.53 9.56 0.65
N GLN A 52 -3.33 10.88 0.72
CA GLN A 52 -2.61 11.51 1.83
C GLN A 52 -3.33 11.27 3.17
N ILE A 53 -4.66 11.40 3.19
CA ILE A 53 -5.47 11.13 4.38
C ILE A 53 -5.35 9.66 4.77
N PHE A 54 -5.46 8.74 3.80
CA PHE A 54 -5.32 7.31 4.03
C PHE A 54 -3.96 6.94 4.65
N ASP A 55 -2.86 7.46 4.08
CA ASP A 55 -1.51 7.21 4.60
C ASP A 55 -1.30 7.77 6.00
N LEU A 56 -1.84 8.97 6.25
CA LEU A 56 -1.79 9.57 7.58
C LEU A 56 -2.58 8.75 8.60
N MET A 57 -3.79 8.31 8.26
CA MET A 57 -4.59 7.46 9.15
C MET A 57 -3.92 6.10 9.38
N HIS A 58 -3.32 5.51 8.35
CA HIS A 58 -2.60 4.25 8.46
C HIS A 58 -1.36 4.38 9.36
N SER A 59 -0.52 5.40 9.16
CA SER A 59 0.68 5.66 9.98
C SER A 59 0.35 5.94 11.46
N ARG A 60 -0.84 6.48 11.75
CA ARG A 60 -1.36 6.67 13.11
C ARG A 60 -2.08 5.44 13.69
N GLY A 61 -2.17 4.34 12.94
CA GLY A 61 -2.87 3.11 13.34
C GLY A 61 -4.40 3.22 13.34
N TRP A 62 -4.96 4.27 12.74
CA TRP A 62 -6.42 4.51 12.68
C TRP A 62 -7.07 3.87 11.47
N TYR A 63 -6.28 3.46 10.48
CA TYR A 63 -6.72 2.66 9.34
C TYR A 63 -5.85 1.39 9.24
N PRO A 64 -6.21 0.30 9.94
CA PRO A 64 -5.44 -0.93 9.91
C PRO A 64 -5.51 -1.57 8.52
N LEU A 65 -4.38 -2.05 8.03
CA LEU A 65 -4.28 -2.80 6.79
C LEU A 65 -3.75 -4.19 7.10
N ASP A 66 -4.28 -5.18 6.39
CA ASP A 66 -3.65 -6.49 6.37
C ASP A 66 -2.25 -6.33 5.74
N PRO A 67 -1.19 -6.89 6.35
CA PRO A 67 0.16 -6.89 5.79
C PRO A 67 0.20 -7.30 4.31
N LEU A 68 -0.69 -8.19 3.87
CA LEU A 68 -0.82 -8.61 2.47
C LEU A 68 -1.10 -7.45 1.49
N TYR A 69 -1.76 -6.38 1.95
CA TYR A 69 -2.12 -5.22 1.14
C TYR A 69 -1.16 -4.03 1.30
N THR A 70 -0.18 -4.11 2.21
CA THR A 70 0.76 -3.01 2.47
C THR A 70 1.97 -3.00 1.54
N GLY A 71 2.14 -4.05 0.72
CA GLY A 71 3.34 -4.21 -0.11
C GLY A 71 4.61 -4.50 0.70
N ALA A 72 4.52 -4.61 2.03
CA ALA A 72 5.59 -5.17 2.84
C ALA A 72 5.76 -6.64 2.44
N PRO A 73 6.99 -7.09 2.12
CA PRO A 73 7.20 -8.51 1.86
C PRO A 73 6.81 -9.26 3.12
N MET A 74 5.77 -10.10 3.01
CA MET A 74 5.46 -11.09 4.03
C MET A 74 6.75 -11.88 4.27
N GLY A 75 7.35 -11.75 5.45
CA GLY A 75 8.49 -12.57 5.83
C GLY A 75 8.13 -14.05 5.68
N ALA A 76 9.14 -14.91 5.47
CA ALA A 76 8.94 -16.34 5.23
C ALA A 76 7.96 -17.00 6.23
N GLU A 77 7.88 -16.47 7.45
CA GLU A 77 6.98 -16.91 8.53
C GLU A 77 5.48 -16.80 8.21
N ALA A 78 5.07 -15.85 7.36
CA ALA A 78 3.66 -15.61 7.07
C ALA A 78 3.13 -16.36 5.84
N THR A 79 4.03 -16.97 5.05
CA THR A 79 3.64 -17.75 3.87
C THR A 79 3.25 -19.19 4.20
N GLY A 80 3.50 -19.67 5.42
CA GLY A 80 3.20 -21.06 5.83
C GLY A 80 3.98 -22.13 5.05
N ILE A 81 4.85 -21.75 4.12
CA ILE A 81 5.72 -22.66 3.38
C ILE A 81 6.96 -22.91 4.25
N ARG A 82 6.91 -23.96 5.07
CA ARG A 82 8.13 -24.55 5.64
C ARG A 82 8.98 -25.02 4.45
N GLY A 83 10.13 -24.39 4.25
CA GLY A 83 11.15 -24.94 3.35
C GLY A 83 11.51 -26.37 3.78
N PRO A 84 11.80 -27.27 2.82
CA PRO A 84 12.15 -28.63 3.16
C PRO A 84 13.55 -28.63 3.79
N GLU A 85 13.69 -29.38 4.89
CA GLU A 85 14.95 -29.80 5.51
C GLU A 85 15.77 -28.75 6.29
N GLY A 86 15.82 -28.90 7.62
CA GLY A 86 16.90 -28.35 8.46
C GLY A 86 18.15 -29.25 8.42
N PRO A 87 19.26 -28.82 9.06
CA PRO A 87 20.00 -29.83 9.82
C PRO A 87 20.62 -29.34 11.15
N MET A 88 20.71 -30.29 12.07
CA MET A 88 21.60 -30.31 13.22
C MET A 88 23.07 -30.03 12.85
N GLY A 89 23.82 -29.47 13.80
CA GLY A 89 25.24 -29.81 13.96
C GLY A 89 26.20 -28.63 14.09
N ARG A 90 26.84 -28.54 15.25
CA ARG A 90 27.83 -27.54 15.66
C ARG A 90 29.27 -27.99 15.27
N MET A 91 30.09 -27.04 14.81
CA MET A 91 31.57 -26.92 14.90
C MET A 91 32.53 -27.71 13.97
N GLY A 92 33.47 -26.94 13.38
CA GLY A 92 34.84 -27.33 13.02
C GLY A 92 35.61 -26.21 12.27
N PRO A 93 36.79 -25.71 12.71
CA PRO A 93 37.56 -24.66 12.02
C PRO A 93 38.80 -25.19 11.27
N GLY A 94 39.13 -24.64 10.08
CA GLY A 94 40.49 -24.76 9.50
C GLY A 94 40.66 -24.58 7.97
N MET A 95 41.14 -23.39 7.56
CA MET A 95 42.18 -23.04 6.53
C MET A 95 42.07 -23.44 5.02
N PRO A 96 42.82 -22.78 4.08
CA PRO A 96 42.34 -22.22 2.78
C PRO A 96 43.22 -22.69 1.57
N PRO A 97 43.52 -21.86 0.54
CA PRO A 97 42.72 -21.49 -0.64
C PRO A 97 43.23 -22.13 -1.95
N GLY A 98 42.36 -22.29 -2.95
CA GLY A 98 42.79 -22.52 -4.34
C GLY A 98 41.91 -23.51 -5.11
N GLY A 99 41.47 -23.11 -6.31
CA GLY A 99 40.78 -24.00 -7.24
C GLY A 99 39.86 -23.28 -8.21
N GLU A 100 40.41 -22.96 -9.36
CA GLU A 100 39.84 -22.24 -10.51
C GLU A 100 38.71 -22.99 -11.26
N VAL A 101 37.79 -22.20 -11.85
CA VAL A 101 36.90 -22.40 -13.02
C VAL A 101 36.09 -23.71 -13.20
N ARG A 102 34.78 -23.57 -13.47
CA ARG A 102 34.19 -23.81 -14.81
C ARG A 102 32.71 -23.45 -14.88
N ASN A 103 32.40 -22.63 -15.88
CA ASN A 103 31.06 -22.38 -16.40
C ASN A 103 30.49 -23.65 -17.05
N TRP A 104 29.17 -23.81 -16.90
CA TRP A 104 28.27 -24.31 -17.95
C TRP A 104 27.05 -23.41 -17.96
#